data_AF-A6UA43-F1
#
_entry.id   AF-A6UA43-F1
#
_cell.length_a   1.000
_cell.length_b   1.000
_cell.length_c   1.000
_cell.angle_alpha   90.00
_cell.angle_beta   90.00
_cell.angle_gamma   90.00
#
_symmetry.space_group_name_H-M   'P 1'
#
loop_
_entity.id
_entity.type
_entity.pdbx_description
1 polymer ?
#
loop_
_entity_poly.entity_id
_entity_poly.type
_entity_poly.pdbx_seq_one_letter_code
_entity_poly.pdbx_strand_id
1 'polypeptide(L)' 'MADNPEKKGRDRDLVSEQEHEVAYLMRTAKVTRQKALRAIREAGPSREKVIEYLGKQ' A
#
# COMPACT_ATOMS: atom_id res chain seq x y z
N MET A 1 -16.65 -19.41 20.88
CA MET A 1 -15.92 -18.34 20.16
C MET A 1 -15.52 -18.97 18.83
N ALA A 2 -16.12 -18.57 17.71
CA ALA A 2 -15.80 -19.18 16.42
C ALA A 2 -14.56 -18.51 15.86
N ASP A 3 -13.44 -19.23 15.81
CA ASP A 3 -12.27 -18.80 15.04
C ASP A 3 -12.65 -18.87 13.56
N ASN A 4 -12.97 -17.71 12.98
CA ASN A 4 -13.22 -17.60 11.54
C ASN A 4 -11.97 -18.10 10.79
N PRO A 5 -12.05 -19.19 10.00
CA PRO A 5 -10.94 -19.72 9.23
C PRO A 5 -10.48 -18.78 8.11
N GLU A 6 -11.25 -17.72 7.85
CA GLU A 6 -10.96 -16.69 6.86
C GLU A 6 -9.90 -15.67 7.29
N LYS A 7 -9.43 -15.71 8.55
CA LYS A 7 -8.26 -14.91 8.96
C LYS A 7 -6.99 -15.53 8.38
N LYS A 8 -6.83 -15.41 7.06
CA LYS A 8 -5.53 -15.53 6.38
C LYS A 8 -4.53 -14.67 7.15
N GLY A 9 -3.37 -15.25 7.48
CA GLY A 9 -2.35 -14.58 8.27
C GLY A 9 -1.98 -13.19 7.73
N ARG A 10 -1.40 -12.36 8.61
CA ARG A 10 -0.94 -10.98 8.39
C ARG A 10 -1.06 -10.51 6.94
N ASP A 11 -2.12 -9.74 6.63
CA ASP A 11 -2.38 -9.18 5.30
C ASP A 11 -1.14 -8.48 4.75
N ARG A 12 -0.43 -9.15 3.83
CA ARG A 12 0.76 -8.60 3.16
C ARG A 12 0.41 -7.62 2.05
N ASP A 13 -0.88 -7.53 1.72
CA ASP A 13 -1.45 -6.72 0.66
C ASP A 13 -1.81 -5.30 1.12
N LEU A 14 -1.72 -5.01 2.41
CA LEU A 14 -1.97 -3.69 2.96
C LEU A 14 -0.68 -2.89 3.12
N VAL A 15 -0.78 -1.61 2.82
CA VAL A 15 0.26 -0.58 2.87
C VAL A 15 -0.22 0.49 3.82
N SER A 16 0.70 0.97 4.64
CA SER A 16 0.46 2.05 5.60
C SER A 16 1.36 3.24 5.29
N GLU A 17 1.12 4.38 5.96
CA GLU A 17 1.98 5.57 5.89
C GLU A 17 3.34 5.38 6.58
N GLN A 18 3.65 4.16 7.04
CA GLN A 18 4.92 3.80 7.65
C GLN A 18 6.09 4.02 6.68
N GLU A 19 7.22 4.52 7.20
CA GLU A 19 8.34 4.94 6.36
C GLU A 19 8.93 3.83 5.50
N HIS A 20 8.94 2.58 5.95
CA HIS A 20 9.45 1.46 5.16
C HIS A 20 8.54 1.10 3.97
N GLU A 21 7.22 1.20 4.14
CA GLU A 21 6.24 0.99 3.06
C GLU A 21 6.30 2.14 2.05
N VAL A 22 6.37 3.39 2.54
CA VAL A 22 6.52 4.57 1.69
C VAL A 22 7.85 4.52 0.92
N ALA A 23 8.94 4.12 1.57
CA ALA A 23 10.24 3.94 0.91
C ALA A 23 10.19 2.83 -0.16
N TYR A 24 9.46 1.73 0.09
CA TYR A 24 9.23 0.69 -0.90
C TYR A 24 8.49 1.25 -2.12
N LEU A 25 7.39 1.98 -1.92
CA LEU A 25 6.63 2.60 -3.02
C LEU A 25 7.47 3.62 -3.80
N MET A 26 8.25 4.46 -3.10
CA MET A 26 9.16 5.41 -3.73
C MET A 26 10.20 4.71 -4.60
N ARG A 27 10.75 3.58 -4.15
CA ARG A 27 11.73 2.79 -4.93
C ARG A 27 11.08 2.08 -6.12
N THR A 28 9.92 1.46 -5.91
CA THR A 28 9.21 0.68 -6.93
C THR A 28 8.65 1.57 -8.03
N ALA A 29 7.95 2.64 -7.66
CA ALA A 29 7.31 3.56 -8.61
C ALA A 29 8.19 4.77 -8.98
N LYS A 30 9.42 4.88 -8.42
CA LYS A 30 10.34 6.01 -8.63
C LYS A 30 9.69 7.39 -8.38
N VAL A 31 8.76 7.44 -7.41
CA VAL A 31 8.02 8.66 -7.07
C VAL A 31 8.58 9.35 -5.83
N THR A 32 8.22 10.61 -5.64
CA THR A 32 8.53 11.34 -4.41
C THR A 32 7.66 10.85 -3.25
N ARG A 33 8.12 11.08 -2.01
CA ARG A 33 7.39 10.75 -0.78
C ARG A 33 5.97 11.33 -0.78
N GLN A 34 5.82 12.57 -1.22
CA GLN A 34 4.51 13.23 -1.28
C GLN A 34 3.54 12.53 -2.23
N LYS A 35 4.02 12.10 -3.40
CA LYS A 35 3.21 11.34 -4.36
C LYS A 35 2.82 9.97 -3.79
N ALA A 36 3.73 9.27 -3.12
CA ALA A 36 3.44 7.99 -2.48
C ALA A 36 2.37 8.14 -1.37
N LEU A 37 2.50 9.13 -0.48
CA LEU A 37 1.50 9.40 0.57
C LEU A 37 0.14 9.78 -0.01
N ARG A 38 0.13 10.60 -1.06
CA ARG A 38 -1.11 10.96 -1.76
C ARG A 38 -1.77 9.72 -2.38
N ALA A 39 -0.99 8.84 -2.98
CA ALA A 39 -1.51 7.59 -3.55
C ALA A 39 -2.09 6.66 -2.47
N ILE A 40 -1.47 6.55 -1.30
CA ILE A 40 -2.04 5.78 -0.16
C ILE A 40 -3.38 6.39 0.30
N ARG A 41 -3.48 7.72 0.34
CA ARG A 41 -4.73 8.41 0.73
C ARG A 41 -5.84 8.27 -0.32
N GLU A 42 -5.52 8.35 -1.61
CA GLU A 42 -6.52 8.29 -2.69
C GLU A 42 -6.90 6.85 -3.08
N ALA A 43 -5.92 5.94 -3.19
CA ALA A 43 -6.15 4.54 -3.58
C ALA A 43 -6.51 3.63 -2.38
N GLY A 44 -6.29 4.12 -1.15
CA GLY A 44 -6.48 3.39 0.09
C GLY A 44 -5.29 2.50 0.46
N PRO A 45 -5.40 1.69 1.52
CA PRO A 45 -4.29 0.89 2.02
C PRO A 45 -3.95 -0.31 1.13
N SER A 46 -4.67 -0.60 0.06
CA SER A 46 -4.37 -1.76 -0.79
C SER A 46 -3.14 -1.51 -1.67
N ARG A 47 -2.09 -2.33 -1.54
CA ARG A 47 -0.82 -2.19 -2.27
C ARG A 47 -1.02 -2.19 -3.78
N GLU A 48 -1.81 -3.13 -4.28
CA GLU A 48 -2.11 -3.26 -5.70
C GLU A 48 -2.72 -1.97 -6.26
N LYS A 49 -3.72 -1.41 -5.55
CA LYS A 49 -4.37 -0.16 -5.96
C LYS A 49 -3.42 1.02 -5.92
N VAL A 50 -2.56 1.12 -4.92
CA VAL A 50 -1.57 2.19 -4.81
C VAL A 50 -0.55 2.11 -5.95
N ILE A 51 -0.04 0.93 -6.26
CA ILE A 51 0.89 0.72 -7.38
C ILE A 51 0.20 1.01 -8.71
N GLU A 52 -1.04 0.56 -8.90
CA GLU A 52 -1.82 0.85 -10.10
C GLU A 52 -2.05 2.35 -10.27
N TYR A 53 -2.42 3.05 -9.19
CA TYR A 53 -2.59 4.50 -9.18
C TYR A 53 -1.30 5.24 -9.54
N LEU A 54 -0.16 4.77 -9.03
CA LEU A 54 1.15 5.34 -9.33
C LEU A 54 1.66 5.01 -10.74
N GLY A 55 1.26 3.87 -11.31
CA GLY A 55 1.65 3.43 -12.66
C GLY A 55 0.79 4.00 -13.80
N LYS A 56 -0.38 4.57 -13.49
CA LYS A 56 -1.28 5.22 -14.45
C LYS A 56 -0.90 6.66 -14.81
N GLN A 57 0.21 7.20 -14.28
CA GLN A 57 0.65 8.60 -14.42
C GLN A 57 2.00 8.75 -15.11
#